data_AF-A0AAU7NT61-F1
#
_entry.id   AF-A0AAU7NT61-F1
#
_cell.length_a   1.000
_cell.length_b   1.000
_cell.length_c   1.000
_cell.angle_alpha   90.00
_cell.angle_beta   90.00
_cell.angle_gamma   90.00
#
_symmetry.space_group_name_H-M   'P 1'
#
loop_
_entity.id
_entity.type
_entity.pdbx_description
1 polymer ?
#
loop_
_entity_poly.entity_id
_entity_poly.type
_entity_poly.pdbx_seq_one_letter_code
_entity_poly.pdbx_strand_id
1 'polypeptide(L)'
;MSEHILFLTGKLAEKQVHQVLENMQPEFNYTVHQLGLKVAALMTADMIIRRLKDTFGADRIIVPGRCRGDLETVSAHLGLPVERGPEEIKDLPVYFGQEAQQMDLSQYQVKIFAEITDAPNIGIDEVVARAHYYQQNGADVIDIGCLPDTAFPHLEDCIRTLKQQGFKVSIDSLEDDDLLRGGKAGADYLLSLTNKSLWIAEEVDSTPILIPEKHGDLSTLEPAISVLQDKRRPFIVDPILDPLHFGFTESIVRNYQFRENYPDIEMMLGVGNITELTHADTSGMNALLLGICSELNINHILATEVSQHACRAIREADRARRIMYAAKQHNTLPKHIDPGLMTVHDTSPFPYNFEEIKELASQIKDPSYRIQTSGEGIHIFNRDGLYSAQDPFDLYPSLGVEHDGGHAFYLGVELARAEIAWQLGKRFTQDEALDWGCASEHNEATVDLHTFKPAGTTLQKK
;
A
#
# COMPACT_ATOMS: atom_id res chain seq x y z
N MET A 1 -11.59 -35.79 -24.69
CA MET A 1 -11.74 -34.39 -25.12
C MET A 1 -11.36 -33.55 -23.93
N SER A 2 -10.53 -32.52 -24.10
CA SER A 2 -10.27 -31.58 -23.01
C SER A 2 -11.58 -30.87 -22.66
N GLU A 3 -11.89 -30.79 -21.37
CA GLU A 3 -13.06 -30.11 -20.84
C GLU A 3 -13.12 -28.66 -21.39
N HIS A 4 -14.31 -28.16 -21.70
CA HIS A 4 -14.53 -26.76 -22.09
C HIS A 4 -15.29 -26.01 -20.99
N ILE A 5 -14.64 -25.03 -20.36
CA ILE A 5 -15.22 -24.24 -19.27
C ILE A 5 -15.62 -22.84 -19.76
N LEU A 6 -16.86 -22.42 -19.46
CA LEU A 6 -17.32 -21.04 -19.69
C LEU A 6 -17.17 -20.20 -18.42
N PHE A 7 -16.32 -19.17 -18.47
CA PHE A 7 -16.16 -18.21 -17.38
C PHE A 7 -17.05 -16.99 -17.61
N LEU A 8 -17.96 -16.71 -16.68
CA LEU A 8 -18.81 -15.52 -16.72
C LEU A 8 -18.20 -14.37 -15.92
N THR A 9 -18.14 -13.17 -16.50
CA THR A 9 -17.50 -12.01 -15.84
C THR A 9 -18.15 -10.67 -16.17
N GLY A 10 -17.66 -9.60 -15.54
CA GLY A 10 -18.01 -8.20 -15.81
C GLY A 10 -16.91 -7.47 -16.58
N LYS A 11 -17.23 -6.28 -17.13
CA LYS A 11 -16.34 -5.51 -18.03
C LYS A 11 -14.97 -5.20 -17.40
N LEU A 12 -14.93 -4.87 -16.12
CA LEU A 12 -13.68 -4.53 -15.43
C LEU A 12 -12.75 -5.73 -15.21
N ALA A 13 -13.32 -6.93 -15.17
CA ALA A 13 -12.64 -8.16 -14.81
C ALA A 13 -12.24 -9.01 -16.03
N GLU A 14 -12.84 -8.76 -17.19
CA GLU A 14 -12.67 -9.55 -18.41
C GLU A 14 -11.20 -9.72 -18.83
N LYS A 15 -10.45 -8.62 -18.95
CA LYS A 15 -9.03 -8.66 -19.30
C LYS A 15 -8.19 -9.43 -18.28
N GLN A 16 -8.51 -9.31 -16.99
CA GLN A 16 -7.80 -10.03 -15.93
C GLN A 16 -8.07 -11.54 -15.98
N VAL A 17 -9.31 -11.97 -16.26
CA VAL A 17 -9.64 -13.40 -16.41
C VAL A 17 -8.86 -14.00 -17.58
N HIS A 18 -8.81 -13.30 -18.73
CA HIS A 18 -7.99 -13.73 -19.87
C HIS A 18 -6.52 -13.87 -19.48
N GLN A 19 -5.93 -12.85 -18.87
CA GLN A 19 -4.51 -12.86 -18.51
C GLN A 19 -4.16 -13.96 -17.51
N VAL A 20 -5.00 -14.19 -16.50
CA VAL A 20 -4.78 -15.26 -15.52
C VAL A 20 -4.88 -16.62 -16.18
N LEU A 21 -5.89 -16.87 -17.02
CA LEU A 21 -6.04 -18.16 -17.73
C LEU A 21 -4.90 -18.38 -18.74
N GLU A 22 -4.45 -17.35 -19.44
CA GLU A 22 -3.30 -17.43 -20.35
C GLU A 22 -2.00 -17.76 -19.60
N ASN A 23 -1.77 -17.13 -18.44
CA ASN A 23 -0.60 -17.39 -17.61
C ASN A 23 -0.65 -18.77 -16.94
N MET A 24 -1.85 -19.21 -16.54
CA MET A 24 -2.09 -20.50 -15.87
C MET A 24 -1.86 -21.69 -16.82
N GLN A 25 -1.97 -21.46 -18.14
CA GLN A 25 -1.89 -22.49 -19.19
C GLN A 25 -2.69 -23.76 -18.84
N PRO A 26 -4.02 -23.66 -18.63
CA PRO A 26 -4.86 -24.79 -18.25
C PRO A 26 -4.81 -25.94 -19.26
N GLU A 27 -4.97 -27.16 -18.76
CA GLU A 27 -5.16 -28.35 -19.59
C GLU A 27 -6.56 -28.43 -20.23
N PHE A 28 -7.47 -27.52 -19.86
CA PHE A 28 -8.83 -27.39 -20.38
C PHE A 28 -8.98 -26.26 -21.40
N ASN A 29 -9.96 -26.38 -22.29
CA ASN A 29 -10.38 -25.28 -23.17
C ASN A 29 -11.27 -24.31 -22.39
N TYR A 30 -11.27 -23.02 -22.75
CA TYR A 30 -12.13 -22.05 -22.08
C TYR A 30 -12.70 -20.99 -23.01
N THR A 31 -13.86 -20.46 -22.61
CA THR A 31 -14.43 -19.21 -23.16
C THR A 31 -14.65 -18.25 -22.01
N VAL A 32 -14.26 -16.98 -22.18
CA VAL A 32 -14.61 -15.91 -21.23
C VAL A 32 -15.74 -15.09 -21.84
N HIS A 33 -16.82 -14.88 -21.09
CA HIS A 33 -17.98 -14.15 -21.56
C HIS A 33 -18.41 -13.04 -20.58
N GLN A 34 -18.43 -11.81 -21.08
CA GLN A 34 -18.87 -10.63 -20.34
C GLN A 34 -20.40 -10.48 -20.39
N LEU A 35 -21.06 -10.44 -19.23
CA LEU A 35 -22.53 -10.46 -19.10
C LEU A 35 -23.22 -9.07 -19.16
N GLY A 36 -22.61 -8.09 -19.81
CA GLY A 36 -23.16 -6.73 -19.94
C GLY A 36 -23.25 -5.95 -18.61
N LEU A 37 -22.39 -6.23 -17.64
CA LEU A 37 -22.27 -5.51 -16.37
C LEU A 37 -20.85 -4.97 -16.14
N LYS A 38 -20.70 -3.87 -15.39
CA LYS A 38 -19.37 -3.29 -15.08
C LYS A 38 -18.57 -4.14 -14.09
N VAL A 39 -19.16 -4.49 -12.94
CA VAL A 39 -18.49 -5.20 -11.83
C VAL A 39 -19.02 -6.62 -11.70
N ALA A 40 -18.14 -7.63 -11.77
CA ALA A 40 -18.51 -9.04 -11.74
C ALA A 40 -19.19 -9.48 -10.42
N ALA A 41 -18.80 -8.90 -9.27
CA ALA A 41 -19.36 -9.22 -7.96
C ALA A 41 -20.85 -8.85 -7.78
N LEU A 42 -21.43 -8.07 -8.69
CA LEU A 42 -22.85 -7.73 -8.69
C LEU A 42 -23.71 -8.72 -9.50
N MET A 43 -23.10 -9.78 -10.05
CA MET A 43 -23.80 -10.81 -10.80
C MET A 43 -24.76 -11.58 -9.89
N THR A 44 -25.96 -11.87 -10.43
CA THR A 44 -26.95 -12.71 -9.76
C THR A 44 -27.43 -13.84 -10.68
N ALA A 45 -27.96 -14.90 -10.08
CA ALA A 45 -28.60 -16.02 -10.79
C ALA A 45 -29.62 -15.55 -11.85
N ASP A 46 -30.54 -14.65 -11.47
CA ASP A 46 -31.56 -14.09 -12.38
C ASP A 46 -30.94 -13.32 -13.56
N MET A 47 -29.82 -12.62 -13.31
CA MET A 47 -29.11 -11.91 -14.38
C MET A 47 -28.50 -12.86 -15.38
N ILE A 48 -27.92 -13.98 -14.92
CA ILE A 48 -27.32 -15.01 -15.79
C ILE A 48 -28.41 -15.59 -16.70
N ILE A 49 -29.52 -16.06 -16.11
CA ILE A 49 -30.65 -16.65 -16.85
C ILE A 49 -31.18 -15.69 -17.91
N ARG A 50 -31.32 -14.39 -17.58
CA ARG A 50 -31.88 -13.40 -18.50
C ARG A 50 -30.91 -13.01 -19.63
N ARG A 51 -29.61 -13.01 -19.38
CA ARG A 51 -28.62 -12.36 -20.26
C ARG A 51 -27.70 -13.32 -21.00
N LEU A 52 -27.47 -14.52 -20.48
CA LEU A 52 -26.68 -15.54 -21.16
C LEU A 52 -27.52 -16.19 -22.26
N LYS A 53 -27.16 -15.97 -23.53
CA LYS A 53 -27.92 -16.47 -24.69
C LYS A 53 -27.30 -17.69 -25.36
N ASP A 54 -26.02 -17.91 -25.12
CA ASP A 54 -25.24 -18.99 -25.69
C ASP A 54 -24.27 -19.51 -24.60
N THR A 55 -24.14 -20.83 -24.51
CA THR A 55 -23.23 -21.51 -23.58
C THR A 55 -21.89 -21.83 -24.24
N PHE A 56 -21.74 -21.50 -25.54
CA PHE A 56 -20.51 -21.66 -26.32
C PHE A 56 -19.99 -23.10 -26.36
N GLY A 57 -20.89 -24.08 -26.22
CA GLY A 57 -20.53 -25.51 -26.21
C GLY A 57 -19.77 -25.97 -24.96
N ALA A 58 -19.80 -25.19 -23.88
CA ALA A 58 -19.11 -25.53 -22.64
C ALA A 58 -19.73 -26.73 -21.91
N ASP A 59 -18.87 -27.53 -21.27
CA ASP A 59 -19.23 -28.65 -20.41
C ASP A 59 -19.70 -28.19 -19.02
N ARG A 60 -19.18 -27.06 -18.54
CA ARG A 60 -19.62 -26.38 -17.31
C ARG A 60 -19.36 -24.88 -17.33
N ILE A 61 -20.03 -24.17 -16.42
CA ILE A 61 -19.96 -22.71 -16.28
C ILE A 61 -19.39 -22.36 -14.91
N ILE A 62 -18.37 -21.50 -14.89
CA ILE A 62 -17.83 -20.90 -13.66
C ILE A 62 -18.28 -19.44 -13.57
N VAL A 63 -18.95 -19.12 -12.46
CA VAL A 63 -19.37 -17.75 -12.13
C VAL A 63 -18.43 -17.15 -11.08
N PRO A 64 -18.37 -15.81 -10.93
CA PRO A 64 -17.56 -15.18 -9.87
C PRO A 64 -17.97 -15.70 -8.48
N GLY A 65 -17.02 -15.89 -7.56
CA GLY A 65 -17.32 -16.44 -6.23
C GLY A 65 -18.34 -15.60 -5.42
N ARG A 66 -18.40 -14.30 -5.69
CA ARG A 66 -19.37 -13.36 -5.09
C ARG A 66 -20.74 -13.32 -5.79
N CYS A 67 -20.97 -14.17 -6.78
CA CYS A 67 -22.26 -14.26 -7.48
C CYS A 67 -23.35 -14.66 -6.48
N ARG A 68 -24.41 -13.84 -6.40
CA ARG A 68 -25.51 -14.06 -5.46
C ARG A 68 -26.65 -14.84 -6.08
N GLY A 69 -27.36 -15.60 -5.26
CA GLY A 69 -28.53 -16.38 -5.66
C GLY A 69 -28.24 -17.88 -5.83
N ASP A 70 -29.29 -18.60 -6.21
CA ASP A 70 -29.29 -20.04 -6.32
C ASP A 70 -28.76 -20.48 -7.69
N LEU A 71 -27.60 -21.14 -7.70
CA LEU A 71 -26.96 -21.64 -8.91
C LEU A 71 -27.51 -22.99 -9.36
N GLU A 72 -28.17 -23.75 -8.48
CA GLU A 72 -28.86 -24.98 -8.90
C GLU A 72 -30.00 -24.65 -9.85
N THR A 73 -30.76 -23.58 -9.55
CA THR A 73 -31.79 -23.07 -10.45
C THR A 73 -31.22 -22.64 -11.81
N VAL A 74 -30.06 -21.98 -11.84
CA VAL A 74 -29.39 -21.59 -13.10
C VAL A 74 -28.92 -22.83 -13.87
N SER A 75 -28.34 -23.80 -13.17
CA SER A 75 -27.87 -25.07 -13.74
C SER A 75 -29.03 -25.86 -14.36
N ALA A 76 -30.16 -25.96 -13.66
CA ALA A 76 -31.37 -26.61 -14.17
C ALA A 76 -31.95 -25.88 -15.39
N HIS A 77 -31.90 -24.55 -15.42
CA HIS A 77 -32.40 -23.76 -16.55
C HIS A 77 -31.53 -23.91 -17.81
N LEU A 78 -30.20 -23.93 -17.64
CA LEU A 78 -29.24 -24.00 -18.74
C LEU A 78 -28.89 -25.43 -19.17
N GLY A 79 -29.22 -26.44 -18.34
CA GLY A 79 -28.89 -27.84 -18.60
C GLY A 79 -27.40 -28.17 -18.47
N LEU A 80 -26.64 -27.32 -17.77
CA LEU A 80 -25.18 -27.45 -17.57
C LEU A 80 -24.83 -27.22 -16.10
N PRO A 81 -23.80 -27.89 -15.55
CA PRO A 81 -23.25 -27.57 -14.23
C PRO A 81 -22.82 -26.11 -14.15
N VAL A 82 -23.23 -25.43 -13.07
CA VAL A 82 -22.85 -24.04 -12.78
C VAL A 82 -22.21 -24.01 -11.40
N GLU A 83 -20.94 -23.61 -11.35
CA GLU A 83 -20.12 -23.60 -10.13
C GLU A 83 -19.70 -22.17 -9.77
N ARG A 84 -19.55 -21.91 -8.46
CA ARG A 84 -18.87 -20.70 -7.99
C ARG A 84 -17.37 -20.90 -8.10
N GLY A 85 -16.73 -20.04 -8.87
CA GLY A 85 -15.29 -19.89 -8.85
C GLY A 85 -14.80 -19.19 -7.58
N PRO A 86 -13.50 -18.87 -7.50
CA PRO A 86 -12.94 -18.12 -6.39
C PRO A 86 -13.57 -16.72 -6.29
N GLU A 87 -13.51 -16.12 -5.10
CA GLU A 87 -13.93 -14.74 -4.92
C GLU A 87 -13.08 -13.76 -5.73
N GLU A 88 -11.80 -14.07 -5.91
CA GLU A 88 -10.84 -13.24 -6.64
C GLU A 88 -10.30 -13.99 -7.85
N ILE A 89 -10.19 -13.30 -8.99
CA ILE A 89 -9.77 -13.90 -10.27
C ILE A 89 -8.34 -14.44 -10.20
N LYS A 90 -7.47 -13.77 -9.44
CA LYS A 90 -6.07 -14.19 -9.27
C LYS A 90 -5.93 -15.52 -8.52
N ASP A 91 -6.98 -15.98 -7.84
CA ASP A 91 -6.99 -17.26 -7.12
C ASP A 91 -7.49 -18.39 -8.02
N LEU A 92 -7.80 -18.13 -9.30
CA LEU A 92 -8.11 -19.19 -10.27
C LEU A 92 -7.03 -20.27 -10.36
N PRO A 93 -5.72 -19.95 -10.38
CA PRO A 93 -4.66 -20.96 -10.33
C PRO A 93 -4.81 -21.83 -9.09
N VAL A 94 -4.98 -21.25 -7.91
CA VAL A 94 -5.18 -21.97 -6.63
C VAL A 94 -6.46 -22.80 -6.64
N TYR A 95 -7.55 -22.26 -7.19
CA TYR A 95 -8.83 -22.96 -7.38
C TYR A 95 -8.66 -24.22 -8.24
N PHE A 96 -7.76 -24.19 -9.22
CA PHE A 96 -7.38 -25.33 -10.05
C PHE A 96 -6.13 -26.08 -9.56
N GLY A 97 -5.66 -25.83 -8.33
CA GLY A 97 -4.58 -26.58 -7.68
C GLY A 97 -3.15 -26.13 -8.01
N GLN A 98 -2.96 -24.94 -8.59
CA GLN A 98 -1.65 -24.31 -8.83
C GLN A 98 -1.25 -23.36 -7.69
N GLU A 99 0.03 -23.01 -7.59
CA GLU A 99 0.54 -22.08 -6.58
C GLU A 99 0.09 -20.63 -6.82
N ALA A 100 -0.06 -19.85 -5.74
CA ALA A 100 -0.40 -18.44 -5.82
C ALA A 100 0.77 -17.62 -6.36
N GLN A 101 0.55 -16.88 -7.45
CA GLN A 101 1.59 -16.03 -8.04
C GLN A 101 1.78 -14.76 -7.19
N GLN A 102 2.97 -14.60 -6.58
CA GLN A 102 3.36 -13.36 -5.92
C GLN A 102 3.81 -12.32 -6.96
N MET A 103 3.32 -11.09 -6.82
CA MET A 103 3.70 -9.99 -7.71
C MET A 103 5.05 -9.40 -7.29
N ASP A 104 5.89 -9.06 -8.28
CA ASP A 104 7.17 -8.38 -8.03
C ASP A 104 6.94 -6.90 -7.68
N LEU A 105 7.42 -6.49 -6.50
CA LEU A 105 7.32 -5.13 -5.98
C LEU A 105 8.67 -4.41 -5.97
N SER A 106 9.70 -4.98 -6.59
CA SER A 106 11.01 -4.34 -6.68
C SER A 106 10.98 -3.07 -7.54
N GLN A 107 10.03 -2.99 -8.49
CA GLN A 107 9.89 -1.91 -9.44
C GLN A 107 8.87 -0.86 -9.00
N TYR A 108 9.13 0.38 -9.41
CA TYR A 108 8.27 1.54 -9.19
C TYR A 108 8.59 2.63 -10.22
N GLN A 109 7.65 3.56 -10.42
CA GLN A 109 7.83 4.69 -11.34
C GLN A 109 7.87 6.03 -10.60
N VAL A 110 7.04 6.21 -9.57
CA VAL A 110 6.96 7.46 -8.80
C VAL A 110 8.20 7.62 -7.93
N LYS A 111 8.91 8.73 -8.07
CA LYS A 111 10.06 9.11 -7.22
C LYS A 111 9.60 9.88 -6.00
N ILE A 112 10.19 9.58 -4.85
CA ILE A 112 9.88 10.24 -3.58
C ILE A 112 10.98 11.25 -3.25
N PHE A 113 10.58 12.52 -3.14
CA PHE A 113 11.37 13.61 -2.61
C PHE A 113 11.02 13.70 -1.12
N ALA A 114 11.95 13.31 -0.26
CA ALA A 114 11.75 13.32 1.17
C ALA A 114 12.38 14.57 1.78
N GLU A 115 11.53 15.44 2.33
CA GLU A 115 11.95 16.76 2.81
C GLU A 115 12.48 16.72 4.25
N ILE A 116 13.61 17.39 4.44
CA ILE A 116 14.12 17.83 5.74
C ILE A 116 13.73 19.29 5.89
N THR A 117 12.54 19.55 6.45
CA THR A 117 11.89 20.87 6.49
C THR A 117 12.58 21.89 7.40
N ASP A 118 13.38 21.42 8.37
CA ASP A 118 14.08 22.21 9.37
C ASP A 118 15.61 22.22 9.14
N ALA A 119 16.06 21.93 7.91
CA ALA A 119 17.49 21.82 7.58
C ALA A 119 18.36 23.02 8.03
N PRO A 120 17.91 24.29 7.99
CA PRO A 120 18.69 25.42 8.50
C PRO A 120 18.98 25.37 10.01
N ASN A 121 18.17 24.63 10.77
CA ASN A 121 18.22 24.58 12.24
C ASN A 121 19.01 23.40 12.79
N ILE A 122 19.41 22.45 11.96
CA ILE A 122 20.09 21.22 12.37
C ILE A 122 21.49 21.14 11.77
N GLY A 123 22.37 20.36 12.40
CA GLY A 123 23.74 20.19 11.91
C GLY A 123 23.82 19.30 10.67
N ILE A 124 24.88 19.45 9.88
CA ILE A 124 25.15 18.62 8.68
C ILE A 124 25.09 17.12 9.01
N ASP A 125 25.64 16.70 10.16
CA ASP A 125 25.62 15.30 10.58
C ASP A 125 24.20 14.78 10.82
N GLU A 126 23.29 15.62 11.33
CA GLU A 126 21.89 15.27 11.52
C GLU A 126 21.13 15.23 10.20
N VAL A 127 21.40 16.17 9.29
CA VAL A 127 20.88 16.15 7.91
C VAL A 127 21.26 14.84 7.22
N VAL A 128 22.53 14.42 7.34
CA VAL A 128 23.02 13.14 6.80
C VAL A 128 22.32 11.95 7.45
N ALA A 129 22.14 11.95 8.77
CA ALA A 129 21.44 10.86 9.45
C ALA A 129 19.99 10.71 8.97
N ARG A 130 19.28 11.83 8.82
CA ARG A 130 17.90 11.85 8.27
C ARG A 130 17.87 11.42 6.80
N ALA A 131 18.85 11.84 6.00
CA ALA A 131 18.98 11.42 4.60
C ALA A 131 19.11 9.88 4.47
N HIS A 132 19.95 9.25 5.29
CA HIS A 132 20.07 7.78 5.34
C HIS A 132 18.77 7.12 5.77
N TYR A 133 18.12 7.64 6.81
CA TYR A 133 16.83 7.13 7.26
C TYR A 133 15.77 7.22 6.14
N TYR A 134 15.62 8.36 5.47
CA TYR A 134 14.67 8.50 4.38
C TYR A 134 15.00 7.59 3.19
N GLN A 135 16.27 7.45 2.82
CA GLN A 135 16.66 6.52 1.75
C GLN A 135 16.32 5.05 2.11
N GLN A 136 16.55 4.64 3.36
CA GLN A 136 16.17 3.29 3.84
C GLN A 136 14.65 3.07 3.81
N ASN A 137 13.87 4.14 3.98
CA ASN A 137 12.41 4.12 3.88
C ASN A 137 11.88 4.32 2.45
N GLY A 138 12.76 4.44 1.44
CA GLY A 138 12.39 4.46 0.03
C GLY A 138 12.45 5.82 -0.66
N ALA A 139 12.99 6.86 -0.03
CA ALA A 139 13.25 8.13 -0.70
C ALA A 139 14.28 7.98 -1.83
N ASP A 140 14.00 8.59 -2.99
CA ASP A 140 14.95 8.64 -4.11
C ASP A 140 15.76 9.93 -4.11
N VAL A 141 15.17 11.00 -3.60
CA VAL A 141 15.76 12.34 -3.53
C VAL A 141 15.58 12.87 -2.11
N ILE A 142 16.65 13.43 -1.56
CA ILE A 142 16.61 14.15 -0.28
C ILE A 142 16.38 15.61 -0.59
N ASP A 143 15.26 16.14 -0.14
CA ASP A 143 14.89 17.53 -0.33
C ASP A 143 15.29 18.34 0.91
N ILE A 144 16.01 19.43 0.67
CA ILE A 144 16.54 20.32 1.70
C ILE A 144 15.63 21.55 1.75
N GLY A 145 14.71 21.55 2.71
CA GLY A 145 13.76 22.64 2.93
C GLY A 145 14.42 23.84 3.60
N CYS A 146 14.36 24.99 2.95
CA CYS A 146 14.69 26.29 3.53
C CYS A 146 13.50 26.83 4.33
N LEU A 147 13.81 27.67 5.32
CA LEU A 147 12.80 28.35 6.13
C LEU A 147 12.69 29.82 5.70
N PRO A 148 11.46 30.37 5.58
CA PRO A 148 11.27 31.78 5.27
C PRO A 148 12.03 32.69 6.24
N ASP A 149 12.62 33.77 5.72
CA ASP A 149 13.37 34.78 6.47
C ASP A 149 14.49 34.22 7.38
N THR A 150 14.96 33.00 7.12
CA THR A 150 15.95 32.31 7.96
C THR A 150 17.22 32.06 7.17
N ALA A 151 18.34 32.60 7.63
CA ALA A 151 19.62 32.39 6.97
C ALA A 151 20.06 30.92 7.06
N PHE A 152 20.52 30.37 5.94
CA PHE A 152 21.08 29.02 5.86
C PHE A 152 22.58 29.06 5.53
N PRO A 153 23.45 29.40 6.51
CA PRO A 153 24.86 29.67 6.25
C PRO A 153 25.67 28.44 5.81
N HIS A 154 25.17 27.24 6.09
CA HIS A 154 25.83 25.96 5.80
C HIS A 154 25.13 25.17 4.68
N LEU A 155 24.26 25.83 3.89
CA LEU A 155 23.50 25.22 2.79
C LEU A 155 24.42 24.50 1.78
N GLU A 156 25.44 25.18 1.28
CA GLU A 156 26.33 24.62 0.27
C GLU A 156 27.13 23.43 0.80
N ASP A 157 27.51 23.47 2.08
CA ASP A 157 28.24 22.39 2.73
C ASP A 157 27.32 21.19 3.01
N CYS A 158 26.05 21.42 3.39
CA CYS A 158 25.01 20.38 3.44
C CYS A 158 24.87 19.66 2.10
N ILE A 159 24.63 20.43 1.03
CA ILE A 159 24.43 19.87 -0.32
C ILE A 159 25.66 19.10 -0.77
N ARG A 160 26.86 19.69 -0.70
CA ARG A 160 28.10 19.01 -1.10
C ARG A 160 28.32 17.73 -0.32
N THR A 161 28.04 17.72 0.98
CA THR A 161 28.21 16.53 1.83
C THR A 161 27.26 15.41 1.39
N LEU A 162 25.99 15.72 1.16
CA LEU A 162 25.02 14.74 0.66
C LEU A 162 25.40 14.22 -0.73
N LYS A 163 25.82 15.10 -1.64
CA LYS A 163 26.30 14.71 -2.98
C LYS A 163 27.53 13.80 -2.92
N GLN A 164 28.48 14.07 -2.02
CA GLN A 164 29.66 13.23 -1.81
C GLN A 164 29.30 11.83 -1.28
N GLN A 165 28.22 11.71 -0.51
CA GLN A 165 27.70 10.42 -0.05
C GLN A 165 26.83 9.71 -1.09
N GLY A 166 26.64 10.29 -2.27
CA GLY A 166 25.93 9.67 -3.39
C GLY A 166 24.43 9.93 -3.42
N PHE A 167 23.91 10.82 -2.57
CA PHE A 167 22.49 11.19 -2.60
C PHE A 167 22.15 12.02 -3.84
N LYS A 168 20.91 11.87 -4.30
CA LYS A 168 20.24 12.88 -5.11
C LYS A 168 19.67 13.93 -4.18
N VAL A 169 19.91 15.19 -4.50
CA VAL A 169 19.59 16.31 -3.61
C VAL A 169 18.70 17.29 -4.34
N SER A 170 17.68 17.75 -3.65
CA SER A 170 16.82 18.85 -4.06
C SER A 170 16.90 19.96 -3.02
N ILE A 171 16.63 21.19 -3.42
CA ILE A 171 16.49 22.34 -2.52
C ILE A 171 15.11 22.93 -2.69
N ASP A 172 14.38 23.11 -1.59
CA ASP A 172 13.10 23.81 -1.56
C ASP A 172 13.26 25.18 -0.88
N SER A 173 13.13 26.26 -1.64
CA SER A 173 13.21 27.63 -1.10
C SER A 173 12.35 28.61 -1.89
N LEU A 174 11.84 29.61 -1.17
CA LEU A 174 11.17 30.78 -1.73
C LEU A 174 12.17 31.89 -2.14
N GLU A 175 13.44 31.77 -1.76
CA GLU A 175 14.47 32.79 -1.99
C GLU A 175 15.37 32.42 -3.19
N ASP A 176 15.45 33.30 -4.18
CA ASP A 176 16.25 33.12 -5.39
C ASP A 176 17.74 32.86 -5.09
N ASP A 177 18.28 33.47 -4.03
CA ASP A 177 19.69 33.31 -3.63
C ASP A 177 19.97 31.90 -3.11
N ASP A 178 19.07 31.32 -2.32
CA ASP A 178 19.21 29.95 -1.82
C ASP A 178 19.16 28.96 -2.98
N LEU A 179 18.20 29.11 -3.90
CA LEU A 179 18.10 28.27 -5.10
C LEU A 179 19.37 28.33 -5.95
N LEU A 180 19.90 29.52 -6.18
CA LEU A 180 21.12 29.72 -6.96
C LEU A 180 22.34 29.12 -6.25
N ARG A 181 22.49 29.35 -4.94
CA ARG A 181 23.57 28.79 -4.12
C ARG A 181 23.51 27.27 -4.08
N GLY A 182 22.32 26.71 -3.87
CA GLY A 182 22.09 25.27 -3.83
C GLY A 182 22.36 24.59 -5.17
N GLY A 183 21.87 25.17 -6.27
CA GLY A 183 22.17 24.68 -7.61
C GLY A 183 23.67 24.72 -7.94
N LYS A 184 24.38 25.80 -7.57
CA LYS A 184 25.85 25.91 -7.71
C LYS A 184 26.61 24.95 -6.80
N ALA A 185 26.04 24.56 -5.67
CA ALA A 185 26.61 23.55 -4.77
C ALA A 185 26.40 22.12 -5.29
N GLY A 186 25.56 21.93 -6.31
CA GLY A 186 25.36 20.65 -7.00
C GLY A 186 24.03 19.96 -6.70
N ALA A 187 23.01 20.69 -6.22
CA ALA A 187 21.65 20.16 -6.13
C ALA A 187 21.16 19.69 -7.52
N ASP A 188 20.51 18.52 -7.58
CA ASP A 188 19.96 17.96 -8.82
C ASP A 188 18.64 18.63 -9.22
N TYR A 189 17.89 19.15 -8.23
CA TYR A 189 16.57 19.74 -8.41
C TYR A 189 16.42 21.06 -7.63
N LEU A 190 15.52 21.94 -8.11
CA LEU A 190 15.17 23.22 -7.47
C LEU A 190 13.65 23.34 -7.33
N LEU A 191 13.16 23.39 -6.09
CA LEU A 191 11.77 23.66 -5.71
C LEU A 191 11.69 25.09 -5.14
N SER A 192 10.86 25.99 -5.65
CA SER A 192 10.24 25.94 -6.97
C SER A 192 10.49 27.23 -7.73
N LEU A 193 10.57 27.12 -9.06
CA LEU A 193 10.77 28.27 -9.95
C LEU A 193 9.44 28.73 -10.53
N THR A 194 9.39 30.01 -10.85
CA THR A 194 8.29 30.67 -11.57
C THR A 194 8.87 31.43 -12.78
N ASN A 195 8.06 32.16 -13.58
CA ASN A 195 8.67 32.94 -14.67
C ASN A 195 9.63 34.01 -14.17
N LYS A 196 9.44 34.51 -12.93
CA LYS A 196 10.31 35.52 -12.32
C LYS A 196 11.69 34.97 -11.95
N SER A 197 11.77 33.72 -11.50
CA SER A 197 13.01 33.07 -11.07
C SER A 197 13.59 32.10 -12.11
N LEU A 198 12.95 31.96 -13.28
CA LEU A 198 13.34 31.04 -14.35
C LEU A 198 14.78 31.25 -14.85
N TRP A 199 15.30 32.48 -14.74
CA TRP A 199 16.68 32.81 -15.10
C TRP A 199 17.71 31.96 -14.34
N ILE A 200 17.40 31.49 -13.13
CA ILE A 200 18.29 30.61 -12.34
C ILE A 200 18.56 29.30 -13.07
N ALA A 201 17.58 28.78 -13.83
CA ALA A 201 17.76 27.54 -14.61
C ALA A 201 18.80 27.66 -15.74
N GLU A 202 19.24 28.88 -16.09
CA GLU A 202 20.33 29.13 -17.02
C GLU A 202 21.71 29.15 -16.32
N GLU A 203 21.74 29.37 -15.01
CA GLU A 203 22.95 29.55 -14.21
C GLU A 203 23.45 28.25 -13.56
N VAL A 204 22.60 27.22 -13.52
CA VAL A 204 22.90 25.94 -12.85
C VAL A 204 22.43 24.74 -13.68
N ASP A 205 22.97 23.55 -13.40
CA ASP A 205 22.61 22.29 -14.09
C ASP A 205 21.38 21.58 -13.50
N SER A 206 20.83 22.11 -12.41
CA SER A 206 19.66 21.56 -11.72
C SER A 206 18.41 21.54 -12.61
N THR A 207 17.54 20.56 -12.36
CA THR A 207 16.22 20.43 -13.00
C THR A 207 15.20 21.24 -12.20
N PRO A 208 14.59 22.28 -12.78
CA PRO A 208 13.61 23.10 -12.07
C PRO A 208 12.26 22.38 -11.93
N ILE A 209 11.64 22.54 -10.77
CA ILE A 209 10.23 22.28 -10.54
C ILE A 209 9.50 23.62 -10.72
N LEU A 210 8.53 23.66 -11.62
CA LEU A 210 7.74 24.86 -11.91
C LEU A 210 6.42 24.83 -11.16
N ILE A 211 6.10 25.95 -10.51
CA ILE A 211 4.80 26.16 -9.85
C ILE A 211 4.08 27.37 -10.45
N PRO A 212 2.73 27.43 -10.35
CA PRO A 212 1.99 28.62 -10.74
C PRO A 212 2.43 29.86 -9.95
N GLU A 213 2.66 30.99 -10.63
CA GLU A 213 2.96 32.28 -9.96
C GLU A 213 1.80 32.76 -9.11
N LYS A 214 0.59 32.50 -9.59
CA LYS A 214 -0.63 32.79 -8.89
C LYS A 214 -1.28 31.46 -8.54
N HIS A 215 -1.50 31.26 -7.25
CA HIS A 215 -2.12 30.06 -6.74
C HIS A 215 -3.42 29.71 -7.49
N GLY A 216 -3.50 28.47 -7.99
CA GLY A 216 -4.63 27.94 -8.77
C GLY A 216 -4.69 28.34 -10.24
N ASP A 217 -3.82 29.24 -10.73
CA ASP A 217 -3.86 29.74 -12.11
C ASP A 217 -2.79 29.09 -13.00
N LEU A 218 -3.18 28.00 -13.68
CA LEU A 218 -2.31 27.24 -14.57
C LEU A 218 -1.75 28.05 -15.75
N SER A 219 -2.44 29.11 -16.18
CA SER A 219 -1.99 29.92 -17.32
C SER A 219 -0.64 30.61 -17.06
N THR A 220 -0.30 30.78 -15.78
CA THR A 220 0.99 31.37 -15.37
C THR A 220 2.17 30.43 -15.58
N LEU A 221 1.94 29.13 -15.82
CA LEU A 221 3.02 28.16 -16.12
C LEU A 221 3.43 28.17 -17.59
N GLU A 222 2.52 28.56 -18.50
CA GLU A 222 2.72 28.43 -19.96
C GLU A 222 4.01 29.09 -20.48
N PRO A 223 4.37 30.33 -20.06
CA PRO A 223 5.57 30.96 -20.58
C PRO A 223 6.84 30.22 -20.13
N ALA A 224 6.94 29.80 -18.87
CA ALA A 224 8.08 29.04 -18.36
C ALA A 224 8.20 27.67 -19.03
N ILE A 225 7.08 26.97 -19.21
CA ILE A 225 7.03 25.70 -19.94
C ILE A 225 7.56 25.88 -21.37
N SER A 226 7.07 26.89 -22.10
CA SER A 226 7.50 27.15 -23.48
C SER A 226 9.00 27.41 -23.56
N VAL A 227 9.55 28.24 -22.66
CA VAL A 227 10.98 28.57 -22.63
C VAL A 227 11.84 27.32 -22.39
N LEU A 228 11.46 26.46 -21.44
CA LEU A 228 12.23 25.26 -21.13
C LEU A 228 12.12 24.19 -22.22
N GLN A 229 10.93 24.04 -22.83
CA GLN A 229 10.73 23.14 -23.98
C GLN A 229 11.54 23.57 -25.20
N ASP A 230 11.53 24.85 -25.55
CA ASP A 230 12.30 25.40 -26.68
C ASP A 230 13.80 25.16 -26.49
N LYS A 231 14.27 25.25 -25.24
CA LYS A 231 15.66 24.97 -24.84
C LYS A 231 15.95 23.48 -24.66
N ARG A 232 14.96 22.60 -24.75
CA ARG A 232 15.03 21.16 -24.43
C ARG A 232 15.63 20.90 -23.05
N ARG A 233 15.34 21.79 -22.10
CA ARG A 233 15.77 21.65 -20.71
C ARG A 233 14.77 20.73 -20.01
N PRO A 234 15.20 19.69 -19.26
CA PRO A 234 14.29 18.93 -18.41
C PRO A 234 13.67 19.80 -17.33
N PHE A 235 12.41 19.57 -17.01
CA PHE A 235 11.69 20.23 -15.91
C PHE A 235 10.54 19.35 -15.44
N ILE A 236 10.02 19.68 -14.25
CA ILE A 236 8.85 19.06 -13.65
C ILE A 236 7.84 20.17 -13.35
N VAL A 237 6.55 19.89 -13.42
CA VAL A 237 5.50 20.85 -13.04
C VAL A 237 4.76 20.36 -11.81
N ASP A 238 4.60 21.22 -10.81
CA ASP A 238 3.72 21.00 -9.66
C ASP A 238 2.58 22.03 -9.69
N PRO A 239 1.35 21.62 -10.09
CA PRO A 239 0.16 22.46 -9.98
C PRO A 239 -0.26 22.79 -8.54
N ILE A 240 0.44 22.28 -7.54
CA ILE A 240 0.18 22.34 -6.10
C ILE A 240 -1.04 21.49 -5.71
N LEU A 241 -0.90 20.72 -4.63
CA LEU A 241 -2.02 20.05 -3.97
C LEU A 241 -2.41 20.84 -2.71
N ASP A 242 -3.68 21.19 -2.60
CA ASP A 242 -4.18 22.03 -1.50
C ASP A 242 -4.64 21.20 -0.30
N PRO A 243 -4.53 21.72 0.94
CA PRO A 243 -5.05 21.04 2.13
C PRO A 243 -6.58 20.84 2.08
N LEU A 244 -7.06 19.85 2.84
CA LEU A 244 -8.50 19.62 3.02
C LEU A 244 -9.19 20.89 3.56
N HIS A 245 -10.34 21.24 2.98
CA HIS A 245 -11.10 22.48 3.20
C HIS A 245 -10.49 23.79 2.64
N PHE A 246 -9.30 23.74 2.04
CA PHE A 246 -8.64 24.92 1.45
C PHE A 246 -8.48 24.82 -0.07
N GLY A 247 -9.25 23.94 -0.72
CA GLY A 247 -9.22 23.76 -2.17
C GLY A 247 -8.74 22.39 -2.63
N PHE A 248 -8.58 21.40 -1.73
CA PHE A 248 -8.09 20.06 -2.08
C PHE A 248 -8.76 19.46 -3.32
N THR A 249 -10.10 19.40 -3.34
CA THR A 249 -10.83 18.79 -4.47
C THR A 249 -10.60 19.57 -5.76
N GLU A 250 -10.62 20.91 -5.68
CA GLU A 250 -10.29 21.78 -6.81
C GLU A 250 -8.86 21.57 -7.31
N SER A 251 -7.91 21.31 -6.41
CA SER A 251 -6.52 21.02 -6.74
C SER A 251 -6.34 19.66 -7.43
N ILE A 252 -7.14 18.65 -7.08
CA ILE A 252 -7.18 17.38 -7.81
C ILE A 252 -7.71 17.60 -9.23
N VAL A 253 -8.78 18.38 -9.39
CA VAL A 253 -9.31 18.74 -10.71
C VAL A 253 -8.28 19.53 -11.53
N ARG A 254 -7.54 20.45 -10.89
CA ARG A 254 -6.46 21.22 -11.52
C ARG A 254 -5.34 20.32 -12.02
N ASN A 255 -4.92 19.33 -11.24
CA ASN A 255 -3.93 18.33 -11.66
C ASN A 255 -4.42 17.47 -12.83
N TYR A 256 -5.68 17.04 -12.79
CA TYR A 256 -6.31 16.31 -13.90
C TYR A 256 -6.32 17.16 -15.19
N GLN A 257 -6.78 18.41 -15.10
CA GLN A 257 -6.82 19.35 -16.24
C GLN A 257 -5.43 19.62 -16.81
N PHE A 258 -4.42 19.78 -15.95
CA PHE A 258 -3.05 19.95 -16.41
C PHE A 258 -2.56 18.72 -17.20
N ARG A 259 -2.79 17.50 -16.69
CA ARG A 259 -2.39 16.27 -17.39
C ARG A 259 -3.09 16.11 -18.75
N GLU A 260 -4.37 16.45 -18.86
CA GLU A 260 -5.10 16.43 -20.13
C GLU A 260 -4.49 17.40 -21.16
N ASN A 261 -4.10 18.59 -20.72
CA ASN A 261 -3.51 19.61 -21.58
C ASN A 261 -2.04 19.32 -21.93
N TYR A 262 -1.31 18.64 -21.05
CA TYR A 262 0.11 18.34 -21.18
C TYR A 262 0.42 16.85 -20.91
N PRO A 263 0.10 15.94 -21.86
CA PRO A 263 0.22 14.49 -21.65
C PRO A 263 1.64 14.01 -21.35
N ASP A 264 2.66 14.69 -21.90
CA ASP A 264 4.06 14.24 -21.87
C ASP A 264 4.93 14.98 -20.85
N ILE A 265 4.41 15.99 -20.14
CA ILE A 265 5.19 16.76 -19.15
C ILE A 265 5.30 15.96 -17.85
N GLU A 266 6.50 15.90 -17.27
CA GLU A 266 6.70 15.32 -15.93
C GLU A 266 6.00 16.18 -14.87
N MET A 267 5.30 15.52 -13.95
CA MET A 267 4.53 16.18 -12.90
C MET A 267 5.00 15.75 -11.52
N MET A 268 4.84 16.65 -10.56
CA MET A 268 4.99 16.42 -9.14
C MET A 268 3.68 16.65 -8.40
N LEU A 269 3.52 15.98 -7.25
CA LEU A 269 2.44 16.23 -6.30
C LEU A 269 2.99 16.28 -4.87
N GLY A 270 2.86 17.42 -4.19
CA GLY A 270 3.16 17.54 -2.76
C GLY A 270 2.09 16.86 -1.89
N VAL A 271 2.40 15.69 -1.32
CA VAL A 271 1.44 14.92 -0.51
C VAL A 271 1.40 15.32 0.97
N GLY A 272 2.45 16.00 1.45
CA GLY A 272 2.60 16.46 2.85
C GLY A 272 1.41 17.30 3.34
N ASN A 273 0.83 18.14 2.49
CA ASN A 273 -0.35 18.96 2.81
C ASN A 273 -1.58 18.15 3.24
N ILE A 274 -1.63 16.86 2.91
CA ILE A 274 -2.72 15.96 3.30
C ILE A 274 -2.28 15.07 4.46
N THR A 275 -1.11 14.43 4.35
CA THR A 275 -0.63 13.47 5.36
C THR A 275 -0.26 14.13 6.69
N GLU A 276 0.24 15.37 6.68
CA GLU A 276 0.61 16.10 7.92
C GLU A 276 -0.57 16.82 8.55
N LEU A 277 -1.49 17.33 7.74
CA LEU A 277 -2.56 18.23 8.18
C LEU A 277 -3.90 17.51 8.41
N THR A 278 -3.90 16.18 8.40
CA THR A 278 -5.09 15.35 8.62
C THR A 278 -4.79 14.27 9.66
N HIS A 279 -5.50 14.25 10.79
CA HIS A 279 -5.39 13.16 11.77
C HIS A 279 -6.18 11.93 11.32
N ALA A 280 -5.55 11.07 10.52
CA ALA A 280 -6.02 9.72 10.19
C ALA A 280 -4.84 8.91 9.63
N ASP A 281 -4.98 7.58 9.55
CA ASP A 281 -3.85 6.73 9.15
C ASP A 281 -3.31 7.09 7.76
N THR A 282 -2.05 7.50 7.73
CA THR A 282 -1.37 8.00 6.53
C THR A 282 -1.19 6.91 5.47
N SER A 283 -1.20 5.63 5.85
CA SER A 283 -1.14 4.48 4.93
C SER A 283 -2.31 4.49 3.93
N GLY A 284 -3.53 4.77 4.40
CA GLY A 284 -4.72 4.88 3.56
C GLY A 284 -4.72 6.14 2.69
N MET A 285 -4.23 7.26 3.23
CA MET A 285 -4.09 8.51 2.47
C MET A 285 -3.08 8.37 1.34
N ASN A 286 -1.90 7.82 1.64
CA ASN A 286 -0.86 7.52 0.67
C ASN A 286 -1.38 6.55 -0.41
N ALA A 287 -2.12 5.50 -0.03
CA ALA A 287 -2.74 4.61 -1.01
C ALA A 287 -3.63 5.36 -2.01
N LEU A 288 -4.49 6.27 -1.51
CA LEU A 288 -5.37 7.05 -2.37
C LEU A 288 -4.61 8.04 -3.27
N LEU A 289 -3.70 8.82 -2.68
CA LEU A 289 -2.92 9.83 -3.40
C LEU A 289 -2.02 9.21 -4.47
N LEU A 290 -1.32 8.12 -4.14
CA LEU A 290 -0.48 7.41 -5.12
C LEU A 290 -1.32 6.66 -6.17
N GLY A 291 -2.56 6.29 -5.85
CA GLY A 291 -3.55 5.85 -6.84
C GLY A 291 -3.85 6.94 -7.87
N ILE A 292 -4.10 8.17 -7.40
CA ILE A 292 -4.29 9.35 -8.28
C ILE A 292 -3.02 9.62 -9.10
N CYS A 293 -1.83 9.56 -8.49
CA CYS A 293 -0.57 9.70 -9.23
C CYS A 293 -0.42 8.64 -10.33
N SER A 294 -0.80 7.39 -10.04
CA SER A 294 -0.77 6.29 -11.00
C SER A 294 -1.71 6.52 -12.18
N GLU A 295 -2.94 7.00 -11.94
CA GLU A 295 -3.91 7.33 -12.98
C GLU A 295 -3.47 8.53 -13.82
N LEU A 296 -2.92 9.56 -13.18
CA LEU A 296 -2.48 10.81 -13.83
C LEU A 296 -1.03 10.75 -14.36
N ASN A 297 -0.33 9.62 -14.29
CA ASN A 297 1.10 9.51 -14.63
C ASN A 297 1.96 10.60 -13.95
N ILE A 298 1.69 10.92 -12.69
CA ILE A 298 2.52 11.82 -11.88
C ILE A 298 3.65 10.97 -11.30
N ASN A 299 4.89 11.24 -11.72
CA ASN A 299 6.04 10.39 -11.40
C ASN A 299 6.95 10.96 -10.31
N HIS A 300 6.51 12.02 -9.63
CA HIS A 300 7.24 12.65 -8.54
C HIS A 300 6.26 13.01 -7.42
N ILE A 301 6.65 12.77 -6.17
CA ILE A 301 5.94 13.31 -5.01
C ILE A 301 6.92 13.99 -4.06
N LEU A 302 6.46 15.04 -3.39
CA LEU A 302 7.13 15.64 -2.24
C LEU A 302 6.42 15.18 -0.97
N ALA A 303 7.15 14.52 -0.08
CA ALA A 303 6.64 13.89 1.14
C ALA A 303 7.51 14.28 2.35
N THR A 304 6.89 14.33 3.52
CA THR A 304 7.51 14.81 4.76
C THR A 304 7.16 13.90 5.94
N GLU A 305 7.99 13.93 6.99
CA GLU A 305 7.72 13.30 8.29
C GLU A 305 7.99 14.31 9.43
N VAL A 306 7.28 15.43 9.42
CA VAL A 306 7.43 16.52 10.40
C VAL A 306 6.64 16.24 11.66
N SER A 307 5.36 15.87 11.53
CA SER A 307 4.54 15.55 12.69
C SER A 307 4.87 14.15 13.21
N GLN A 308 4.75 13.97 14.54
CA GLN A 308 4.89 12.66 15.16
C GLN A 308 3.85 11.66 14.64
N HIS A 309 2.72 12.16 14.13
CA HIS A 309 1.67 11.35 13.53
C HIS A 309 2.11 10.75 12.19
N ALA A 310 2.75 11.54 11.32
CA ALA A 310 3.18 11.13 9.98
C ALA A 310 4.56 10.43 9.95
N CYS A 311 5.04 9.90 11.08
CA CYS A 311 6.40 9.36 11.24
C CYS A 311 6.78 8.14 10.39
N ARG A 312 5.85 7.62 9.57
CA ARG A 312 6.08 6.52 8.62
C ARG A 312 5.60 6.86 7.21
N ALA A 313 5.24 8.12 6.94
CA ALA A 313 4.61 8.53 5.69
C ALA A 313 5.49 8.26 4.46
N ILE A 314 6.82 8.34 4.57
CA ILE A 314 7.73 8.04 3.44
C ILE A 314 7.72 6.55 3.14
N ARG A 315 7.81 5.70 4.17
CA ARG A 315 7.79 4.24 4.01
C ARG A 315 6.46 3.74 3.45
N GLU A 316 5.37 4.33 3.92
CA GLU A 316 4.03 4.07 3.41
C GLU A 316 3.89 4.51 1.95
N ALA A 317 4.40 5.68 1.59
CA ALA A 317 4.41 6.15 0.21
C ALA A 317 5.24 5.23 -0.71
N ASP A 318 6.41 4.73 -0.26
CA ASP A 318 7.21 3.74 -0.99
C ASP A 318 6.43 2.45 -1.24
N ARG A 319 5.76 1.93 -0.21
CA ARG A 319 4.95 0.73 -0.37
C ARG A 319 3.77 0.97 -1.31
N ALA A 320 3.10 2.12 -1.19
CA ALA A 320 1.98 2.50 -2.06
C ALA A 320 2.38 2.61 -3.52
N ARG A 321 3.46 3.33 -3.87
CA ARG A 321 3.89 3.45 -5.27
C ARG A 321 4.20 2.11 -5.93
N ARG A 322 4.77 1.15 -5.19
CA ARG A 322 5.11 -0.19 -5.69
C ARG A 322 3.85 -1.01 -5.97
N ILE A 323 2.90 -0.99 -5.03
CA ILE A 323 1.59 -1.62 -5.20
C ILE A 323 0.86 -1.04 -6.42
N MET A 324 0.81 0.29 -6.54
CA MET A 324 0.14 0.96 -7.66
C MET A 324 0.82 0.69 -9.00
N TYR A 325 2.15 0.63 -9.02
CA TYR A 325 2.92 0.28 -10.22
C TYR A 325 2.61 -1.15 -10.66
N ALA A 326 2.71 -2.12 -9.76
CA ALA A 326 2.39 -3.52 -10.07
C ALA A 326 0.93 -3.68 -10.55
N ALA A 327 -0.03 -3.07 -9.84
CA ALA A 327 -1.44 -3.08 -10.22
C ALA A 327 -1.64 -2.55 -11.66
N LYS A 328 -0.97 -1.45 -12.00
CA LYS A 328 -1.06 -0.83 -13.33
C LYS A 328 -0.44 -1.71 -14.42
N GLN A 329 0.75 -2.29 -14.20
CA GLN A 329 1.41 -3.18 -15.17
C GLN A 329 0.55 -4.41 -15.49
N HIS A 330 -0.13 -4.95 -14.48
CA HIS A 330 -1.01 -6.10 -14.63
C HIS A 330 -2.45 -5.74 -14.99
N ASN A 331 -2.79 -4.45 -15.12
CA ASN A 331 -4.15 -3.98 -15.39
C ASN A 331 -5.17 -4.58 -14.37
N THR A 332 -4.81 -4.59 -13.10
CA THR A 332 -5.64 -5.10 -12.00
C THR A 332 -5.94 -4.01 -10.99
N LEU A 333 -6.91 -4.27 -10.10
CA LEU A 333 -7.08 -3.45 -8.92
C LEU A 333 -5.87 -3.61 -7.97
N PRO A 334 -5.52 -2.59 -7.16
CA PRO A 334 -4.48 -2.66 -6.15
C PRO A 334 -4.95 -3.44 -4.91
N LYS A 335 -5.48 -4.64 -5.14
CA LYS A 335 -6.08 -5.50 -4.11
C LYS A 335 -5.36 -6.84 -4.13
N HIS A 336 -5.03 -7.33 -2.93
CA HIS A 336 -4.33 -8.60 -2.74
C HIS A 336 -2.99 -8.71 -3.49
N ILE A 337 -2.34 -7.57 -3.71
CA ILE A 337 -0.98 -7.49 -4.26
C ILE A 337 0.03 -7.63 -3.12
N ASP A 338 -0.13 -6.81 -2.09
CA ASP A 338 0.70 -6.79 -0.88
C ASP A 338 -0.14 -6.22 0.27
N PRO A 339 -0.12 -6.84 1.46
CA PRO A 339 -0.87 -6.37 2.62
C PRO A 339 -0.14 -5.27 3.41
N GLY A 340 1.04 -4.81 2.97
CA GLY A 340 1.91 -3.91 3.73
C GLY A 340 1.30 -2.56 4.08
N LEU A 341 0.24 -2.11 3.41
CA LEU A 341 -0.53 -0.92 3.79
C LEU A 341 -1.69 -1.20 4.75
N MET A 342 -2.00 -2.47 5.02
CA MET A 342 -3.05 -2.90 5.94
C MET A 342 -2.53 -2.93 7.38
N THR A 343 -2.30 -1.74 7.94
CA THR A 343 -1.64 -1.57 9.25
C THR A 343 -2.56 -1.91 10.41
N VAL A 344 -3.86 -1.60 10.32
CA VAL A 344 -4.82 -1.76 11.43
C VAL A 344 -5.53 -3.11 11.45
N HIS A 345 -5.91 -3.65 10.29
CA HIS A 345 -6.66 -4.91 10.20
C HIS A 345 -6.14 -5.76 9.03
N ASP A 346 -6.40 -7.06 9.03
CA ASP A 346 -6.03 -7.97 7.94
C ASP A 346 -7.23 -8.29 7.02
N THR A 347 -6.97 -8.94 5.88
CA THR A 347 -8.03 -9.37 4.95
C THR A 347 -8.87 -10.52 5.51
N SER A 348 -8.26 -11.42 6.29
CA SER A 348 -8.88 -12.58 6.89
C SER A 348 -8.26 -12.86 8.28
N PRO A 349 -8.72 -12.14 9.31
CA PRO A 349 -8.10 -12.21 10.64
C PRO A 349 -8.35 -13.53 11.38
N PHE A 350 -9.51 -14.15 11.16
CA PHE A 350 -9.91 -15.37 11.85
C PHE A 350 -9.80 -16.57 10.89
N PRO A 351 -8.73 -17.38 10.97
CA PRO A 351 -8.61 -18.58 10.14
C PRO A 351 -9.62 -19.68 10.48
N TYR A 352 -10.12 -19.69 11.72
CA TYR A 352 -11.03 -20.70 12.25
C TYR A 352 -12.27 -20.05 12.87
N ASN A 353 -13.40 -20.73 12.78
CA ASN A 353 -14.60 -20.43 13.56
C ASN A 353 -14.59 -21.18 14.90
N PHE A 354 -15.50 -20.82 15.81
CA PHE A 354 -15.51 -21.39 17.17
C PHE A 354 -15.72 -22.91 17.21
N GLU A 355 -16.56 -23.49 16.34
CA GLU A 355 -16.77 -24.93 16.33
C GLU A 355 -15.53 -25.69 15.83
N GLU A 356 -14.79 -25.15 14.85
CA GLU A 356 -13.49 -25.71 14.43
C GLU A 356 -12.47 -25.69 15.57
N ILE A 357 -12.41 -24.59 16.33
CA ILE A 357 -11.53 -24.46 17.51
C ILE A 357 -11.89 -25.49 18.58
N LYS A 358 -13.19 -25.72 18.81
CA LYS A 358 -13.69 -26.69 19.77
C LYS A 358 -13.40 -28.13 19.36
N GLU A 359 -13.52 -28.45 18.07
CA GLU A 359 -13.10 -29.74 17.53
C GLU A 359 -11.59 -29.96 17.73
N LEU A 360 -10.77 -28.94 17.45
CA LEU A 360 -9.33 -28.98 17.70
C LEU A 360 -9.02 -29.20 19.19
N ALA A 361 -9.65 -28.43 20.07
CA ALA A 361 -9.46 -28.52 21.52
C ALA A 361 -9.77 -29.93 22.05
N SER A 362 -10.80 -30.60 21.52
CA SER A 362 -11.19 -31.96 21.93
C SER A 362 -10.12 -33.03 21.65
N GLN A 363 -9.18 -32.75 20.75
CA GLN A 363 -8.11 -33.67 20.35
C GLN A 363 -6.84 -33.47 21.18
N ILE A 364 -6.73 -32.36 21.93
CA ILE A 364 -5.54 -32.02 22.73
C ILE A 364 -5.54 -32.84 24.03
N LYS A 365 -4.38 -33.43 24.35
CA LYS A 365 -4.17 -34.28 25.54
C LYS A 365 -3.01 -33.84 26.43
N ASP A 366 -2.23 -32.87 25.98
CA ASP A 366 -1.11 -32.30 26.71
C ASP A 366 -1.51 -31.06 27.53
N PRO A 367 -0.73 -30.70 28.57
CA PRO A 367 -1.08 -29.58 29.45
C PRO A 367 -0.76 -28.20 28.85
N SER A 368 -0.14 -28.12 27.66
CA SER A 368 0.29 -26.84 27.11
C SER A 368 -0.90 -26.02 26.62
N TYR A 369 -0.96 -24.76 27.04
CA TYR A 369 -1.99 -23.84 26.60
C TYR A 369 -1.78 -23.42 25.16
N ARG A 370 -2.88 -23.46 24.41
CA ARG A 370 -3.01 -22.94 23.06
C ARG A 370 -4.01 -21.80 23.09
N ILE A 371 -3.68 -20.70 22.43
CA ILE A 371 -4.54 -19.53 22.30
C ILE A 371 -4.93 -19.38 20.83
N GLN A 372 -6.22 -19.22 20.57
CA GLN A 372 -6.77 -18.95 19.24
C GLN A 372 -7.83 -17.86 19.34
N THR A 373 -8.06 -17.15 18.23
CA THR A 373 -9.09 -16.11 18.13
C THR A 373 -10.09 -16.50 17.04
N SER A 374 -11.38 -16.24 17.30
CA SER A 374 -12.43 -16.33 16.28
C SER A 374 -13.28 -15.05 16.28
N GLY A 375 -14.30 -14.99 15.43
CA GLY A 375 -15.27 -13.89 15.48
C GLY A 375 -16.01 -13.77 16.82
N GLU A 376 -15.99 -14.80 17.67
CA GLU A 376 -16.69 -14.81 18.97
C GLU A 376 -15.82 -14.32 20.14
N GLY A 377 -14.49 -14.32 20.00
CA GLY A 377 -13.58 -13.87 21.04
C GLY A 377 -12.23 -14.60 21.04
N ILE A 378 -11.63 -14.63 22.23
CA ILE A 378 -10.36 -15.29 22.52
C ILE A 378 -10.66 -16.65 23.16
N HIS A 379 -9.96 -17.68 22.72
CA HIS A 379 -10.15 -19.06 23.12
C HIS A 379 -8.82 -19.64 23.60
N ILE A 380 -8.77 -20.07 24.86
CA ILE A 380 -7.61 -20.72 25.45
C ILE A 380 -7.96 -22.15 25.85
N PHE A 381 -7.12 -23.11 25.45
CA PHE A 381 -7.40 -24.52 25.70
C PHE A 381 -6.15 -25.36 25.87
N ASN A 382 -6.31 -26.47 26.61
CA ASN A 382 -5.36 -27.56 26.76
C ASN A 382 -6.16 -28.85 27.07
N ARG A 383 -5.51 -29.89 27.61
CA ARG A 383 -6.20 -31.12 28.04
C ARG A 383 -7.26 -30.94 29.14
N ASP A 384 -7.16 -29.87 29.93
CA ASP A 384 -7.98 -29.64 31.13
C ASP A 384 -9.28 -28.88 30.79
N GLY A 385 -9.34 -28.19 29.65
CA GLY A 385 -10.56 -27.56 29.14
C GLY A 385 -10.34 -26.57 28.00
N LEU A 386 -11.45 -26.05 27.48
CA LEU A 386 -11.54 -24.92 26.55
C LEU A 386 -12.32 -23.80 27.24
N TYR A 387 -11.72 -22.62 27.31
CA TYR A 387 -12.30 -21.43 27.92
C TYR A 387 -12.31 -20.29 26.90
N SER A 388 -13.41 -19.56 26.84
CA SER A 388 -13.62 -18.47 25.88
C SER A 388 -14.01 -17.19 26.61
N ALA A 389 -13.44 -16.06 26.20
CA ALA A 389 -13.80 -14.74 26.70
C ALA A 389 -13.49 -13.65 25.66
N GLN A 390 -14.08 -12.47 25.85
CA GLN A 390 -13.69 -11.27 25.11
C GLN A 390 -12.66 -10.45 25.89
N ASP A 391 -12.77 -10.44 27.22
CA ASP A 391 -11.77 -9.89 28.13
C ASP A 391 -10.80 -11.00 28.56
N PRO A 392 -9.48 -10.87 28.29
CA PRO A 392 -8.46 -11.78 28.78
C PRO A 392 -8.51 -12.07 30.29
N PHE A 393 -8.91 -11.11 31.10
CA PHE A 393 -8.96 -11.27 32.56
C PHE A 393 -9.96 -12.33 33.01
N ASP A 394 -11.05 -12.52 32.26
CA ASP A 394 -12.07 -13.53 32.56
C ASP A 394 -11.56 -14.96 32.37
N LEU A 395 -10.44 -15.16 31.65
CA LEU A 395 -9.84 -16.47 31.43
C LEU A 395 -9.00 -16.93 32.61
N TYR A 396 -8.32 -16.01 33.31
CA TYR A 396 -7.32 -16.32 34.35
C TYR A 396 -7.80 -17.23 35.49
N PRO A 397 -9.03 -17.07 36.04
CA PRO A 397 -9.52 -17.95 37.10
C PRO A 397 -9.57 -19.43 36.71
N SER A 398 -9.56 -19.74 35.41
CA SER A 398 -9.61 -21.11 34.88
C SER A 398 -8.24 -21.68 34.51
N LEU A 399 -7.15 -20.91 34.63
CA LEU A 399 -5.81 -21.31 34.16
C LEU A 399 -4.93 -21.95 35.24
N GLY A 400 -5.26 -21.78 36.53
CA GLY A 400 -4.50 -22.40 37.63
C GLY A 400 -3.00 -22.04 37.67
N VAL A 401 -2.66 -20.83 37.21
CA VAL A 401 -1.27 -20.33 37.13
C VAL A 401 -0.89 -19.41 38.31
N GLU A 402 -1.67 -19.38 39.40
CA GLU A 402 -1.46 -18.42 40.49
C GLU A 402 -0.13 -18.61 41.24
N HIS A 403 0.45 -19.80 41.13
CA HIS A 403 1.72 -20.17 41.77
C HIS A 403 2.89 -20.30 40.79
N ASP A 404 2.69 -19.98 39.51
CA ASP A 404 3.71 -19.99 38.46
C ASP A 404 3.79 -18.62 37.77
N GLY A 405 4.54 -17.70 38.39
CA GLY A 405 4.66 -16.33 37.89
C GLY A 405 5.27 -16.24 36.48
N GLY A 406 6.12 -17.19 36.10
CA GLY A 406 6.71 -17.22 34.75
C GLY A 406 5.66 -17.57 33.69
N HIS A 407 4.87 -18.62 33.96
CA HIS A 407 3.80 -19.05 33.06
C HIS A 407 2.64 -18.05 33.02
N ALA A 408 2.26 -17.46 34.17
CA ALA A 408 1.25 -16.41 34.23
C ALA A 408 1.66 -15.17 33.42
N PHE A 409 2.94 -14.76 33.50
CA PHE A 409 3.47 -13.65 32.70
C PHE A 409 3.40 -13.96 31.19
N TYR A 410 3.82 -15.16 30.78
CA TYR A 410 3.76 -15.59 29.39
C TYR A 410 2.32 -15.55 28.84
N LEU A 411 1.37 -16.17 29.54
CA LEU A 411 -0.03 -16.17 29.12
C LEU A 411 -0.61 -14.76 29.10
N GLY A 412 -0.20 -13.87 30.01
CA GLY A 412 -0.63 -12.48 29.98
C GLY A 412 -0.16 -11.70 28.76
N VAL A 413 1.08 -11.90 28.31
CA VAL A 413 1.58 -11.28 27.07
C VAL A 413 0.80 -11.80 25.86
N GLU A 414 0.61 -13.12 25.77
CA GLU A 414 -0.06 -13.73 24.62
C GLU A 414 -1.56 -13.42 24.57
N LEU A 415 -2.27 -13.43 25.71
CA LEU A 415 -3.68 -13.08 25.76
C LEU A 415 -3.92 -11.59 25.47
N ALA A 416 -3.04 -10.69 25.93
CA ALA A 416 -3.13 -9.27 25.57
C ALA A 416 -2.90 -9.04 24.06
N ARG A 417 -1.97 -9.79 23.44
CA ARG A 417 -1.78 -9.75 21.98
C ARG A 417 -3.01 -10.30 21.24
N ALA A 418 -3.57 -11.40 21.70
CA ALA A 418 -4.78 -11.98 21.14
C ALA A 418 -5.99 -11.03 21.24
N GLU A 419 -6.11 -10.29 22.35
CA GLU A 419 -7.13 -9.27 22.53
C GLU A 419 -7.00 -8.14 21.51
N ILE A 420 -5.82 -7.53 21.40
CA ILE A 420 -5.56 -6.46 20.42
C ILE A 420 -5.85 -6.97 19.01
N ALA A 421 -5.42 -8.20 18.70
CA ALA A 421 -5.65 -8.79 17.39
C ALA A 421 -7.13 -8.98 17.10
N TRP A 422 -7.90 -9.51 18.07
CA TRP A 422 -9.33 -9.71 17.93
C TRP A 422 -10.08 -8.38 17.76
N GLN A 423 -9.76 -7.37 18.59
CA GLN A 423 -10.41 -6.04 18.55
C GLN A 423 -10.18 -5.32 17.23
N LEU A 424 -8.96 -5.37 16.70
CA LEU A 424 -8.60 -4.69 15.46
C LEU A 424 -8.89 -5.51 14.20
N GLY A 425 -9.20 -6.80 14.33
CA GLY A 425 -9.33 -7.70 13.19
C GLY A 425 -7.99 -7.98 12.53
N LYS A 426 -6.98 -8.34 13.34
CA LYS A 426 -5.67 -8.86 12.92
C LYS A 426 -5.57 -10.36 13.13
N ARG A 427 -4.72 -11.01 12.34
CA ARG A 427 -4.36 -12.41 12.56
C ARG A 427 -3.47 -12.52 13.79
N PHE A 428 -3.91 -13.35 14.73
CA PHE A 428 -3.12 -13.75 15.87
C PHE A 428 -2.44 -15.09 15.59
N THR A 429 -1.13 -15.14 15.80
CA THR A 429 -0.35 -16.38 15.91
C THR A 429 0.38 -16.35 17.23
N GLN A 430 0.18 -17.39 18.05
CA GLN A 430 0.85 -17.50 19.34
C GLN A 430 2.38 -17.54 19.16
N ASP A 431 3.10 -16.88 20.05
CA ASP A 431 4.56 -16.71 20.02
C ASP A 431 5.08 -15.85 18.85
N GLU A 432 4.21 -15.12 18.15
CA GLU A 432 4.56 -14.16 17.11
C GLU A 432 4.12 -12.73 17.47
N ALA A 433 4.88 -11.76 16.98
CA ALA A 433 4.45 -10.36 17.04
C ALA A 433 3.30 -10.13 16.05
N LEU A 434 2.41 -9.18 16.36
CA LEU A 434 1.40 -8.74 15.40
C LEU A 434 2.07 -8.07 14.20
N ASP A 435 1.55 -8.37 13.00
CA ASP A 435 2.00 -7.76 11.76
C ASP A 435 1.31 -6.41 11.54
N TRP A 436 2.10 -5.33 11.54
CA TRP A 436 1.65 -3.96 11.30
C TRP A 436 1.96 -3.47 9.88
N GLY A 437 2.32 -4.39 8.97
CA GLY A 437 2.78 -4.07 7.63
C GLY A 437 3.98 -3.12 7.67
N CYS A 438 3.93 -2.10 6.81
CA CYS A 438 5.01 -1.12 6.70
C CYS A 438 5.09 -0.10 7.86
N ALA A 439 4.11 -0.08 8.77
CA ALA A 439 4.13 0.83 9.92
C ALA A 439 5.16 0.43 11.01
N SER A 440 5.66 -0.81 10.98
CA SER A 440 6.67 -1.29 11.93
C SER A 440 7.91 -1.85 11.23
N GLU A 441 9.05 -1.81 11.91
CA GLU A 441 10.25 -2.54 11.49
C GLU A 441 10.10 -4.00 11.90
N HIS A 442 10.01 -4.90 10.91
CA HIS A 442 10.03 -6.33 11.16
C HIS A 442 11.43 -6.73 11.62
N ASN A 443 11.61 -6.89 12.93
CA ASN A 443 12.84 -7.38 13.52
C ASN A 443 12.92 -8.92 13.55
N GLU A 444 11.86 -9.62 13.14
CA GLU A 444 11.87 -11.07 12.99
C GLU A 444 12.06 -11.43 11.51
N ALA A 445 13.13 -12.16 11.20
CA ALA A 445 13.33 -12.76 9.89
C ALA A 445 12.07 -13.57 9.54
N THR A 446 11.60 -13.48 8.28
CA THR A 446 10.51 -14.29 7.74
C THR A 446 10.64 -15.73 8.23
N VAL A 447 9.80 -16.11 9.19
CA VAL A 447 9.89 -17.39 9.88
C VAL A 447 9.44 -18.44 8.88
N ASP A 448 10.33 -19.37 8.55
CA ASP A 448 9.95 -20.58 7.82
C ASP A 448 9.01 -21.39 8.72
N LEU A 449 7.72 -21.42 8.33
CA LEU A 449 6.62 -22.12 9.00
C LEU A 449 6.87 -23.64 9.14
N HIS A 450 7.89 -24.18 8.47
CA HIS A 450 8.30 -25.58 8.58
C HIS A 450 9.40 -25.83 9.62
N THR A 451 9.88 -24.79 10.30
CA THR A 451 10.89 -24.88 11.36
C THR A 451 10.31 -24.51 12.72
N PHE A 452 10.45 -25.41 13.69
CA PHE A 452 10.11 -25.12 15.08
C PHE A 452 10.99 -24.01 15.64
N LYS A 453 10.38 -22.98 16.23
CA LYS A 453 11.11 -21.95 16.99
C LYS A 453 11.89 -22.62 18.14
N PRO A 454 13.13 -22.19 18.43
CA PRO A 454 13.82 -22.59 19.65
C PRO A 454 13.01 -22.16 20.87
N ALA A 455 13.06 -22.96 21.94
CA ALA A 455 12.32 -22.67 23.18
C ALA A 455 12.62 -21.24 23.67
N GLY A 456 11.55 -20.50 23.98
CA GLY A 456 11.63 -19.12 24.44
C GLY A 456 12.48 -18.96 25.71
N THR A 457 12.94 -17.73 25.97
CA THR A 457 13.81 -17.39 27.10
C THR A 457 13.19 -17.74 28.47
N THR A 458 11.86 -17.86 28.54
CA THR A 458 11.10 -18.27 29.73
C THR A 458 11.21 -19.77 30.05
N LEU A 459 11.59 -20.62 29.08
CA LEU A 459 11.75 -22.07 29.25
C LEU A 459 13.21 -22.51 29.43
N GLN A 460 14.16 -21.58 29.35
CA GLN A 460 15.56 -21.87 29.63
C GLN A 460 15.75 -22.08 31.13
N LYS A 461 15.89 -23.35 31.56
CA LYS A 461 16.33 -23.66 32.92
C LYS A 461 17.68 -22.98 33.16
N LYS A 462 17.74 -22.15 34.21
CA LYS A 462 19.00 -21.59 34.72
C LYS A 462 19.99 -22.67 35.12
#